data_AF-A0A2E7MCD2-F1
#
_entry.id   AF-A0A2E7MCD2-F1
#
_cell.length_a   1.000
_cell.length_b   1.000
_cell.length_c   1.000
_cell.angle_alpha   90.00
_cell.angle_beta   90.00
_cell.angle_gamma   90.00
#
_symmetry.space_group_name_H-M   'P 1'
#
loop_
_entity.id
_entity.type
_entity.pdbx_description
1 polymer ?
#
loop_
_entity_poly.entity_id
_entity_poly.type
_entity_poly.pdbx_seq_one_letter_code
_entity_poly.pdbx_strand_id
1 'polypeptide(L)'
;MSVPSESQTPQDDARTPPSWSTLHAMKLPKGVVFAVLNHTMALAMCSAAALQWNDPDPGLWIAFYLAAAGACLQTGRWSRDWLAPLALTLFAAAWALHLAPEILHLSSQDLLGSMDQKGGAVEVAREVGGLVLCTGWMSTLVVRRWRAGPGDTADDT
;
A
#
# COMPACT_ATOMS: atom_id res chain seq x y z
N MET A 1 -34.86 61.56 -31.48
CA MET A 1 -34.50 61.49 -30.05
C MET A 1 -34.67 60.04 -29.62
N SER A 2 -33.67 59.50 -28.91
CA SER A 2 -33.73 58.28 -28.05
C SER A 2 -33.69 56.93 -28.82
N VAL A 3 -32.82 55.93 -28.57
CA VAL A 3 -31.73 55.63 -27.60
C VAL A 3 -30.81 54.57 -28.27
N PRO A 4 -29.47 54.54 -28.08
CA PRO A 4 -28.62 53.46 -28.60
C PRO A 4 -28.67 52.20 -27.72
N SER A 5 -28.65 51.01 -28.33
CA SER A 5 -28.65 49.72 -27.62
C SER A 5 -27.37 49.52 -26.80
N GLU A 6 -27.52 49.33 -25.48
CA GLU A 6 -26.45 48.86 -24.61
C GLU A 6 -25.98 47.47 -25.04
N SER A 7 -24.73 47.37 -25.46
CA SER A 7 -24.00 46.13 -25.62
C SER A 7 -23.73 45.53 -24.23
N GLN A 8 -24.45 44.46 -23.87
CA GLN A 8 -24.14 43.65 -22.70
C GLN A 8 -22.76 42.99 -22.90
N THR A 9 -21.77 43.43 -22.15
CA THR A 9 -20.49 42.73 -21.98
C THR A 9 -20.72 41.38 -21.31
N PRO A 10 -20.02 40.31 -21.72
CA PRO A 10 -20.09 39.02 -21.03
C PRO A 10 -19.59 39.22 -19.59
N GLN A 11 -20.50 39.08 -18.65
CA GLN A 11 -20.18 39.03 -17.23
C GLN A 11 -19.41 37.72 -17.03
N ASP A 12 -18.09 37.83 -16.97
CA ASP A 12 -17.20 36.72 -16.62
C ASP A 12 -17.61 36.24 -15.21
N ASP A 13 -18.36 35.14 -15.17
CA ASP A 13 -18.74 34.42 -13.96
C ASP A 13 -17.44 33.92 -13.29
N ALA A 14 -16.86 34.78 -12.45
CA ALA A 14 -15.80 34.43 -11.56
C ALA A 14 -16.29 33.30 -10.66
N ARG A 15 -15.94 32.06 -11.01
CA ARG A 15 -16.22 30.86 -10.21
C ARG A 15 -15.69 31.10 -8.81
N THR A 16 -16.59 31.39 -7.87
CA THR A 16 -16.24 31.52 -6.45
C THR A 16 -15.60 30.21 -5.99
N PRO A 17 -14.42 30.25 -5.35
CA PRO A 17 -13.79 29.03 -4.87
C PRO A 17 -14.70 28.32 -3.85
N PRO A 18 -14.65 26.99 -3.79
CA PRO A 18 -15.49 26.22 -2.88
C PRO A 18 -15.26 26.66 -1.43
N SER A 19 -16.34 26.80 -0.67
CA SER A 19 -16.28 27.19 0.74
C SER A 19 -15.59 26.13 1.60
N TRP A 20 -15.01 26.54 2.73
CA TRP A 20 -14.30 25.65 3.67
C TRP A 20 -15.15 24.46 4.15
N SER A 21 -16.47 24.65 4.32
CA SER A 21 -17.39 23.57 4.68
C SER A 21 -17.57 22.54 3.55
N THR A 22 -17.53 22.98 2.29
CA THR A 22 -17.59 22.10 1.11
C THR A 22 -16.32 21.23 0.99
N LEU A 23 -15.15 21.78 1.31
CA LEU A 23 -13.89 21.05 1.29
C LEU A 23 -13.83 19.97 2.38
N HIS A 24 -14.27 20.27 3.60
CA HIS A 24 -14.30 19.30 4.71
C HIS A 24 -15.33 18.17 4.52
N ALA A 25 -16.40 18.41 3.76
CA ALA A 25 -17.44 17.41 3.49
C ALA A 25 -17.09 16.44 2.36
N MET A 26 -16.03 16.71 1.59
CA MET A 26 -15.69 15.93 0.40
C MET A 26 -15.03 14.60 0.81
N LYS A 27 -15.81 13.51 0.79
CA LYS A 27 -15.28 12.15 0.99
C LYS A 27 -14.43 11.76 -0.21
N LEU A 28 -13.17 11.36 0.03
CA LEU A 28 -12.30 10.85 -1.04
C LEU A 28 -12.93 9.60 -1.69
N PRO A 29 -12.81 9.44 -3.02
CA PRO A 29 -13.27 8.23 -3.69
C PRO A 29 -12.53 7.02 -3.13
N LYS A 30 -13.24 5.89 -2.94
CA LYS A 30 -12.63 4.63 -2.44
C LYS A 30 -11.44 4.18 -3.28
N GLY A 31 -11.47 4.42 -4.59
CA GLY A 31 -10.37 4.12 -5.51
C GLY A 31 -9.11 4.94 -5.21
N VAL A 32 -9.25 6.23 -4.90
CA VAL A 32 -8.14 7.12 -4.55
C VAL A 32 -7.52 6.70 -3.21
N VAL A 33 -8.35 6.40 -2.21
CA VAL A 33 -7.85 5.93 -0.90
C VAL A 33 -7.04 4.64 -1.06
N PHE A 34 -7.56 3.68 -1.82
CA PHE A 34 -6.83 2.44 -2.10
C PHE A 34 -5.51 2.71 -2.83
N ALA A 35 -5.53 3.56 -3.86
CA ALA A 35 -4.33 3.90 -4.62
C ALA A 35 -3.25 4.50 -3.71
N VAL A 36 -3.61 5.45 -2.84
CA VAL A 36 -2.67 6.05 -1.88
C VAL A 36 -2.08 4.98 -0.97
N LEU A 37 -2.93 4.17 -0.32
CA LEU A 37 -2.46 3.11 0.58
C LEU A 37 -1.55 2.10 -0.15
N ASN A 38 -1.88 1.73 -1.38
CA ASN A 38 -1.08 0.79 -2.17
C ASN A 38 0.31 1.33 -2.51
N HIS A 39 0.42 2.62 -2.84
CA HIS A 39 1.71 3.25 -3.08
C HIS A 39 2.50 3.43 -1.78
N THR A 40 1.84 3.79 -0.68
CA THR A 40 2.48 3.83 0.65
C THR A 40 3.04 2.46 1.02
N MET A 41 2.29 1.39 0.75
CA MET A 41 2.73 0.03 1.01
C MET A 41 3.89 -0.39 0.10
N ALA A 42 3.87 -0.04 -1.18
CA ALA A 42 5.01 -0.25 -2.07
C ALA A 42 6.28 0.44 -1.53
N LEU A 43 6.16 1.71 -1.09
CA LEU A 43 7.27 2.46 -0.50
C LEU A 43 7.76 1.83 0.81
N ALA A 44 6.84 1.37 1.66
CA ALA A 44 7.19 0.68 2.90
C ALA A 44 7.98 -0.61 2.62
N MET A 45 7.59 -1.39 1.61
CA MET A 45 8.31 -2.61 1.20
C MET A 45 9.70 -2.30 0.63
N CYS A 46 9.83 -1.25 -0.19
CA CYS A 46 11.15 -0.79 -0.64
C CYS A 46 12.03 -0.34 0.52
N SER A 47 11.44 0.34 1.52
CA SER A 47 12.16 0.78 2.72
C SER A 47 12.60 -0.41 3.57
N ALA A 48 11.72 -1.42 3.72
CA ALA A 48 12.07 -2.67 4.39
C ALA A 48 13.24 -3.36 3.68
N ALA A 49 13.18 -3.51 2.35
CA ALA A 49 14.29 -4.05 1.55
C ALA A 49 15.60 -3.28 1.80
N ALA A 50 15.57 -1.94 1.84
CA ALA A 50 16.77 -1.15 2.11
C ALA A 50 17.35 -1.39 3.50
N LEU A 51 16.50 -1.56 4.53
CA LEU A 51 16.94 -1.85 5.89
C LEU A 51 17.60 -3.23 6.04
N GLN A 52 17.23 -4.19 5.19
CA GLN A 52 17.76 -5.55 5.22
C GLN A 52 19.26 -5.64 4.92
N TRP A 53 19.88 -4.62 4.33
CA TRP A 53 21.35 -4.59 4.18
C TRP A 53 22.11 -4.63 5.50
N ASN A 54 21.43 -4.39 6.62
CA ASN A 54 22.02 -4.48 7.95
C ASN A 54 21.99 -5.89 8.56
N ASP A 55 21.24 -6.82 7.95
CA ASP A 55 20.96 -8.15 8.46
C ASP A 55 22.00 -9.17 7.94
N PRO A 56 22.27 -10.27 8.67
CA PRO A 56 23.31 -11.23 8.32
C PRO A 56 23.01 -12.03 7.03
N ASP A 57 21.75 -12.18 6.63
CA ASP A 57 21.29 -12.94 5.46
C ASP A 57 20.38 -12.13 4.51
N PRO A 58 20.86 -11.00 3.98
CA PRO A 58 20.00 -9.96 3.38
C PRO A 58 19.31 -10.38 2.08
N GLY A 59 19.88 -11.35 1.35
CA GLY A 59 19.50 -11.63 -0.04
C GLY A 59 18.04 -12.07 -0.22
N LEU A 60 17.58 -13.05 0.56
CA LEU A 60 16.22 -13.58 0.45
C LEU A 60 15.18 -12.54 0.89
N TRP A 61 15.48 -11.81 1.97
CA TRP A 61 14.63 -10.75 2.48
C TRP A 61 14.46 -9.60 1.49
N ILE A 62 15.56 -9.09 0.92
CA ILE A 62 15.52 -8.03 -0.10
C ILE A 62 14.69 -8.49 -1.30
N ALA A 63 14.95 -9.69 -1.82
CA ALA A 63 14.23 -10.23 -2.97
C ALA A 63 12.73 -10.33 -2.69
N PHE A 64 12.36 -10.82 -1.50
CA PHE A 64 10.97 -10.94 -1.07
C PHE A 64 10.27 -9.56 -0.99
N TYR A 65 10.87 -8.59 -0.31
CA TYR A 65 10.27 -7.26 -0.17
C TYR A 65 10.17 -6.52 -1.51
N LEU A 66 11.16 -6.65 -2.39
CA LEU A 66 11.10 -6.07 -3.74
C LEU A 66 10.03 -6.73 -4.60
N ALA A 67 9.84 -8.05 -4.48
CA ALA A 67 8.74 -8.75 -5.16
C ALA A 67 7.37 -8.25 -4.67
N ALA A 68 7.20 -8.04 -3.36
CA ALA A 68 5.98 -7.46 -2.79
C ALA A 68 5.74 -6.02 -3.25
N ALA A 69 6.78 -5.18 -3.30
CA ALA A 69 6.70 -3.84 -3.87
C ALA A 69 6.27 -3.88 -5.35
N GLY A 70 6.87 -4.79 -6.13
CA GLY A 70 6.52 -5.02 -7.53
C GLY A 70 5.05 -5.41 -7.71
N ALA A 71 4.53 -6.30 -6.85
CA ALA A 71 3.13 -6.71 -6.88
C ALA A 71 2.17 -5.53 -6.59
N CYS A 72 2.51 -4.65 -5.64
CA CYS A 72 1.76 -3.41 -5.42
C CYS A 72 1.72 -2.55 -6.69
N LEU A 73 2.87 -2.34 -7.35
CA LEU A 73 2.97 -1.50 -8.55
C LEU A 73 2.28 -2.12 -9.77
N GLN A 74 2.20 -3.45 -9.85
CA GLN A 74 1.59 -4.17 -10.99
C GLN A 74 0.06 -4.30 -10.88
N THR A 75 -0.52 -3.94 -9.73
CA THR A 75 -1.97 -4.06 -9.48
C THR A 75 -2.78 -3.32 -10.55
N GLY A 76 -3.73 -4.01 -11.18
CA GLY A 76 -4.61 -3.50 -12.23
C GLY A 76 -4.01 -3.50 -13.64
N ARG A 77 -2.75 -3.90 -13.83
CA ARG A 77 -2.09 -3.88 -15.15
C ARG A 77 -2.33 -5.12 -15.99
N TRP A 78 -2.61 -6.26 -15.35
CA TRP A 78 -2.77 -7.55 -16.04
C TRP A 78 -3.93 -8.35 -15.48
N SER A 79 -4.53 -9.21 -16.31
CA SER A 79 -5.68 -10.03 -15.93
C SER A 79 -5.40 -11.01 -14.79
N ARG A 80 -4.13 -11.40 -14.59
CA ARG A 80 -3.66 -12.36 -13.57
C ARG A 80 -2.70 -11.74 -12.55
N ASP A 81 -2.82 -10.44 -12.35
CA ASP A 81 -2.05 -9.67 -11.36
C ASP A 81 -2.23 -10.15 -9.90
N TRP A 82 -3.21 -11.00 -9.60
CA TRP A 82 -3.40 -11.64 -8.28
C TRP A 82 -2.49 -12.83 -7.98
N LEU A 83 -1.90 -13.47 -9.00
CA LEU A 83 -1.09 -14.68 -8.78
C LEU A 83 0.16 -14.41 -7.95
N ALA A 84 0.87 -13.30 -8.25
CA ALA A 84 2.05 -12.90 -7.50
C ALA A 84 1.71 -12.54 -6.03
N PRO A 85 0.73 -11.67 -5.74
CA PRO A 85 0.24 -11.47 -4.38
C PRO A 85 -0.15 -12.75 -3.66
N LEU A 86 -0.84 -13.69 -4.32
CA LEU A 86 -1.22 -14.96 -3.69
C LEU A 86 0.01 -15.78 -3.29
N ALA A 87 0.98 -15.94 -4.20
CA ALA A 87 2.21 -16.66 -3.91
C ALA A 87 2.98 -16.00 -2.74
N LEU A 88 3.07 -14.66 -2.75
CA LEU A 88 3.73 -13.89 -1.69
C LEU A 88 3.00 -14.01 -0.35
N THR A 89 1.66 -13.97 -0.33
CA THR A 89 0.86 -14.20 0.88
C THR A 89 1.16 -15.56 1.49
N LEU A 90 1.13 -16.62 0.69
CA LEU A 90 1.34 -17.99 1.18
C LEU A 90 2.77 -18.17 1.69
N PHE A 91 3.75 -17.67 0.94
CA PHE A 91 5.15 -17.72 1.32
C PHE A 91 5.40 -16.93 2.61
N ALA A 92 4.92 -15.68 2.71
CA ALA A 92 5.09 -14.83 3.86
C ALA A 92 4.44 -15.41 5.13
N ALA A 93 3.23 -15.96 5.00
CA ALA A 93 2.53 -16.59 6.11
C ALA A 93 3.28 -17.85 6.59
N ALA A 94 3.77 -18.68 5.66
CA ALA A 94 4.56 -19.86 6.00
C ALA A 94 5.88 -19.48 6.69
N TRP A 95 6.57 -18.45 6.19
CA TRP A 95 7.82 -17.97 6.78
C TRP A 95 7.60 -17.33 8.16
N ALA A 96 6.52 -16.56 8.33
CA ALA A 96 6.17 -15.99 9.63
C ALA A 96 5.88 -17.08 10.66
N LEU A 97 5.15 -18.13 10.27
CA LEU A 97 4.89 -19.29 11.13
C LEU A 97 6.16 -20.07 11.47
N HIS A 98 7.12 -20.11 10.55
CA HIS A 98 8.42 -20.74 10.79
C HIS A 98 9.23 -20.00 11.85
N LEU A 99 9.25 -18.67 11.81
CA LEU A 99 9.97 -17.82 12.78
C LEU A 99 9.19 -17.56 14.08
N ALA A 100 7.88 -17.78 14.09
CA ALA A 100 7.02 -17.50 15.24
C ALA A 100 7.53 -18.11 16.58
N PRO A 101 8.01 -19.36 16.65
CA PRO A 101 8.49 -19.95 17.91
C PRO A 101 9.61 -19.15 18.58
N GLU A 102 10.45 -18.48 17.79
CA GLU A 102 11.60 -17.70 18.28
C GLU A 102 11.18 -16.43 19.02
N ILE A 103 9.94 -15.97 18.84
CA ILE A 103 9.45 -14.71 19.40
C ILE A 103 8.36 -14.89 20.46
N LEU A 104 7.88 -16.12 20.67
CA LEU A 104 6.77 -16.41 21.61
C LEU A 104 7.07 -16.04 23.07
N HIS A 105 8.35 -15.94 23.43
CA HIS A 105 8.79 -15.65 24.78
C HIS A 105 9.05 -14.14 25.02
N LEU A 106 8.93 -13.30 24.00
CA LEU A 106 9.21 -11.87 24.11
C LEU A 106 8.03 -11.11 24.69
N SER A 107 8.33 -10.13 25.55
CA SER A 107 7.32 -9.17 25.99
C SER A 107 7.12 -8.09 24.92
N SER A 108 5.93 -7.49 24.89
CA SER A 108 5.64 -6.36 23.99
C SER A 108 6.51 -5.13 24.26
N GLN A 109 7.09 -5.03 25.46
CA GLN A 109 7.99 -3.94 25.85
C GLN A 109 9.39 -4.11 25.23
N ASP A 110 9.84 -5.34 25.06
CA ASP A 110 11.13 -5.66 24.43
C ASP A 110 11.12 -5.34 22.92
N LEU A 111 9.95 -5.46 22.27
CA LEU A 111 9.77 -5.15 20.85
C LEU A 111 9.95 -3.68 20.49
N LEU A 112 9.71 -2.78 21.46
CA LEU A 112 9.91 -1.33 21.33
C LEU A 112 11.28 -0.87 21.84
N GLY A 113 12.13 -1.83 22.25
CA GLY A 113 13.49 -1.59 22.70
C GLY A 113 14.43 -1.13 21.57
N SER A 114 15.71 -1.00 21.91
CA SER A 114 16.74 -0.40 21.06
C SER A 114 16.79 -1.02 19.65
N MET A 115 16.76 -0.16 18.61
CA MET A 115 16.93 -0.57 17.21
C MET A 115 18.31 -1.15 16.88
N ASP A 116 19.26 -1.11 17.83
CA ASP A 116 20.67 -1.44 17.63
C ASP A 116 21.03 -2.92 17.93
N GLN A 117 20.06 -3.73 18.35
CA GLN A 117 20.29 -5.16 18.55
C GLN A 117 20.35 -5.90 17.21
N LYS A 118 21.47 -6.58 16.98
CA LYS A 118 21.73 -7.51 15.88
C LYS A 118 21.77 -8.97 16.37
N GLY A 119 21.21 -9.91 15.61
CA GLY A 119 21.11 -11.34 15.88
C GLY A 119 20.22 -11.74 17.06
N GLY A 120 19.27 -10.89 17.46
CA GLY A 120 18.47 -11.09 18.68
C GLY A 120 16.98 -11.36 18.42
N ALA A 121 16.28 -11.87 19.43
CA ALA A 121 14.85 -12.17 19.33
C ALA A 121 13.99 -10.93 18.96
N VAL A 122 14.43 -9.72 19.35
CA VAL A 122 13.79 -8.45 18.92
C VAL A 122 13.90 -8.23 17.41
N GLU A 123 15.02 -8.60 16.77
CA GLU A 123 15.19 -8.51 15.32
C GLU A 123 14.29 -9.50 14.59
N VAL A 124 14.28 -10.76 15.03
CA VAL A 124 13.37 -11.79 14.52
C VAL A 124 11.90 -11.33 14.65
N ALA A 125 11.56 -10.65 15.75
CA ALA A 125 10.21 -10.13 15.91
C ALA A 125 9.89 -8.97 14.94
N ARG A 126 10.87 -8.13 14.59
CA ARG A 126 10.70 -7.11 13.54
C ARG A 126 10.53 -7.75 12.16
N GLU A 127 11.31 -8.79 11.87
CA GLU A 127 11.20 -9.59 10.64
C GLU A 127 9.82 -10.25 10.51
N VAL A 128 9.34 -10.90 11.57
CA VAL A 128 7.98 -11.46 11.63
C VAL A 128 6.92 -10.36 11.45
N GLY A 129 7.11 -9.19 12.07
CA GLY A 129 6.24 -8.04 11.87
C GLY A 129 6.16 -7.61 10.39
N GLY A 130 7.29 -7.57 9.70
CA GLY A 130 7.36 -7.31 8.26
C GLY A 130 6.62 -8.36 7.43
N LEU A 131 6.79 -9.65 7.74
CA LEU A 131 6.07 -10.74 7.07
C LEU A 131 4.56 -10.69 7.30
N VAL A 132 4.10 -10.37 8.51
CA VAL A 132 2.68 -10.20 8.83
C VAL A 132 2.07 -9.03 8.06
N LEU A 133 2.77 -7.89 8.03
CA LEU A 133 2.37 -6.72 7.25
C LEU A 133 2.23 -7.07 5.76
N CYS A 134 3.23 -7.77 5.20
CA CYS A 134 3.21 -8.20 3.81
C CYS A 134 2.05 -9.18 3.54
N THR A 135 1.86 -10.18 4.40
CA THR A 135 0.75 -11.15 4.32
C THR A 135 -0.60 -10.43 4.27
N GLY A 136 -0.83 -9.46 5.15
CA GLY A 136 -2.08 -8.70 5.21
C GLY A 136 -2.32 -7.86 3.95
N TRP A 137 -1.30 -7.18 3.45
CA TRP A 137 -1.45 -6.34 2.26
C TRP A 137 -1.59 -7.14 0.98
N MET A 138 -0.77 -8.16 0.76
CA MET A 138 -0.86 -9.05 -0.41
C MET A 138 -2.22 -9.76 -0.44
N SER A 139 -2.74 -10.19 0.72
CA SER A 139 -4.10 -10.74 0.82
C SER A 139 -5.16 -9.73 0.40
N THR A 140 -4.99 -8.45 0.73
CA THR A 140 -5.91 -7.38 0.31
C THR A 140 -5.93 -7.24 -1.21
N LEU A 141 -4.78 -7.32 -1.87
CA LEU A 141 -4.68 -7.31 -3.34
C LEU A 141 -5.41 -8.50 -3.97
N VAL A 142 -5.21 -9.71 -3.43
CA VAL A 142 -5.90 -10.93 -3.89
C VAL A 142 -7.41 -10.79 -3.74
N VAL A 143 -7.90 -10.39 -2.56
CA VAL A 143 -9.34 -10.25 -2.29
C VAL A 143 -9.98 -9.18 -3.19
N ARG A 144 -9.31 -8.05 -3.38
CA ARG A 144 -9.80 -6.98 -4.27
C ARG A 144 -9.92 -7.49 -5.70
N ARG A 145 -8.91 -8.22 -6.20
CA ARG A 145 -8.94 -8.78 -7.55
C ARG A 145 -9.99 -9.87 -7.71
N TRP A 146 -10.23 -10.68 -6.68
CA TRP A 146 -11.29 -11.70 -6.71
C TRP A 146 -12.70 -11.08 -6.73
N ARG A 147 -12.87 -9.92 -6.07
CA ARG A 147 -14.12 -9.16 -6.07
C ARG A 147 -14.38 -8.39 -7.36
N ALA A 148 -13.32 -7.95 -8.05
CA ALA A 148 -13.42 -7.44 -9.41
C ALA A 148 -13.68 -8.64 -10.33
N GLY A 149 -14.94 -8.85 -10.75
CA GLY A 149 -15.31 -9.99 -11.57
C GLY A 149 -14.55 -10.06 -12.91
N PRO A 150 -14.68 -11.15 -13.68
CA PRO A 150 -14.01 -11.31 -14.97
C PRO A 150 -14.31 -10.22 -16.03
N GLY A 151 -15.32 -9.36 -15.81
CA GLY A 151 -15.83 -8.39 -16.79
C GLY A 151 -15.39 -6.92 -16.61
N ASP A 152 -14.77 -6.55 -15.50
CA ASP A 152 -14.45 -5.13 -15.20
C ASP A 152 -13.23 -4.58 -15.97
N THR A 153 -12.54 -5.41 -16.77
CA THR A 153 -11.32 -4.99 -17.49
C THR A 153 -11.56 -4.63 -18.95
N ALA A 154 -12.80 -4.66 -19.43
CA ALA A 154 -13.12 -4.44 -20.84
C ALA A 154 -13.39 -2.96 -21.21
N ASP A 155 -13.60 -2.07 -20.22
CA ASP A 155 -14.06 -0.69 -20.48
C ASP A 155 -13.01 0.42 -20.25
N ASP A 156 -11.78 0.06 -19.82
CA ASP A 156 -10.72 1.02 -19.47
C ASP A 156 -9.49 0.99 -20.42
N THR A 157 -9.70 0.65 -21.70
CA THR A 157 -8.67 0.82 -22.77
C THR A 157 -9.12 1.79 -23.84
#